data_AF-A0A0C4EJH1-F1
#
_entry.id   AF-A0A0C4EJH1-F1
#
_cell.length_a   1.000
_cell.length_b   1.000
_cell.length_c   1.000
_cell.angle_alpha   90.00
_cell.angle_beta   90.00
_cell.angle_gamma   90.00
#
_symmetry.space_group_name_H-M   'P 1'
#
loop_
_entity.id
_entity.type
_entity.pdbx_description
1 polymer ?
#
loop_
_entity_poly.entity_id
_entity_poly.type
_entity_poly.pdbx_seq_one_letter_code
_entity_poly.pdbx_strand_id
1 'polypeptide(L)'
;LANLNTKIIDEHPSQPESQPQVRVANMENEPANRSMDQNHHPTIPAADEPPSHSDMWMTTLVLAQDMAEVLKDGVEEEVGMMYEALDQTFKWNERRRERVENAHNELIRVNRQVEAKKDALEKMKANSTARENQAEIYSLEQSAYEEARKIKELDVSIGAIKARTTKLQNDLGELEQAEPTRSPDFVIGSSVLKTKLYHDLGFVQVRSALQDANHPEPEKMFIRCDSNCTASRVVRKPKTNRDGFTLANEIWDAIS
;
A
#
# COMPACT_ATOMS: atom_id res chain seq x y z
N LEU A 1 7.40 15.46 -4.83
CA LEU A 1 6.57 15.50 -6.07
C LEU A 1 6.20 14.06 -6.41
N ALA A 2 4.91 13.82 -6.72
CA ALA A 2 4.17 12.53 -6.81
C ALA A 2 3.78 11.96 -5.43
N ASN A 3 2.54 11.96 -4.94
CA ASN A 3 1.16 12.00 -5.47
C ASN A 3 0.62 10.67 -6.03
N LEU A 4 -0.05 9.89 -5.16
CA LEU A 4 -1.02 8.82 -5.40
C LEU A 4 -1.78 8.69 -4.06
N ASN A 5 -2.93 9.31 -3.81
CA ASN A 5 -4.27 9.18 -4.42
C ASN A 5 -4.83 7.75 -4.34
N THR A 6 -5.56 7.47 -3.26
CA THR A 6 -6.63 6.46 -3.23
C THR A 6 -7.74 6.95 -2.32
N LYS A 7 -8.91 7.17 -2.95
CA LYS A 7 -10.14 7.71 -2.39
C LYS A 7 -11.26 6.83 -2.95
N ILE A 8 -11.88 5.97 -2.14
CA ILE A 8 -13.19 5.30 -2.37
C ILE A 8 -13.75 4.99 -0.96
N ILE A 9 -14.67 5.81 -0.42
CA ILE A 9 -16.16 5.69 -0.39
C ILE A 9 -16.60 4.56 0.56
N ASP A 10 -17.00 4.86 1.80
CA ASP A 10 -18.35 5.26 2.29
C ASP A 10 -19.38 4.12 2.24
N GLU A 11 -19.77 3.59 3.40
CA GLU A 11 -21.15 3.15 3.71
C GLU A 11 -21.25 2.75 5.20
N HIS A 12 -21.82 3.67 5.98
CA HIS A 12 -22.51 3.36 7.24
C HIS A 12 -23.81 2.60 6.92
N PRO A 13 -24.23 1.70 7.83
CA PRO A 13 -25.61 1.76 8.28
C PRO A 13 -25.67 1.98 9.78
N SER A 14 -26.29 3.09 10.12
CA SER A 14 -26.85 3.40 11.43
C SER A 14 -27.81 2.30 11.87
N GLN A 15 -27.70 1.84 13.11
CA GLN A 15 -28.87 1.41 13.86
C GLN A 15 -28.74 1.76 15.35
N PRO A 16 -29.75 2.42 15.95
CA PRO A 16 -29.79 2.78 17.36
C PRO A 16 -30.68 1.83 18.15
N GLU A 17 -30.26 1.41 19.34
CA GLU A 17 -31.09 0.75 20.37
C GLU A 17 -30.16 0.54 21.60
N SER A 18 -30.46 0.89 22.84
CA SER A 18 -31.73 0.88 23.55
C SER A 18 -31.68 1.84 24.75
N GLN A 19 -32.66 2.73 24.86
CA GLN A 19 -33.03 3.37 26.13
C GLN A 19 -33.94 2.42 26.91
N PRO A 20 -33.83 2.34 28.25
CA PRO A 20 -34.94 1.87 29.06
C PRO A 20 -35.90 3.04 29.34
N GLN A 21 -37.00 3.09 28.58
CA GLN A 21 -38.24 3.71 29.03
C GLN A 21 -38.88 2.78 30.08
N VAL A 22 -39.03 3.27 31.32
CA VAL A 22 -39.96 2.68 32.27
C VAL A 22 -40.84 3.78 32.84
N ARG A 23 -42.07 3.78 32.31
CA ARG A 23 -43.37 4.05 32.93
C ARG A 23 -43.49 5.29 33.82
N VAL A 24 -44.09 6.32 33.20
CA VAL A 24 -45.16 7.11 33.83
C VAL A 24 -46.24 6.13 34.32
N ALA A 25 -46.49 6.12 35.62
CA ALA A 25 -47.72 5.60 36.18
C ALA A 25 -48.55 6.79 36.67
N ASN A 26 -49.66 7.03 35.97
CA ASN A 26 -50.78 7.78 36.49
C ASN A 26 -51.25 7.11 37.79
N MET A 27 -51.39 7.88 38.85
CA MET A 27 -52.47 7.68 39.82
C MET A 27 -53.09 9.04 40.12
N GLU A 28 -54.15 9.30 39.37
CA GLU A 28 -55.29 10.08 39.84
C GLU A 28 -55.82 9.43 41.13
N ASN A 29 -56.07 10.25 42.15
CA ASN A 29 -57.25 10.14 43.00
C ASN A 29 -57.35 11.42 43.83
N GLU A 30 -58.07 12.40 43.28
CA GLU A 30 -58.99 13.19 44.09
C GLU A 30 -60.00 12.24 44.77
N PRO A 31 -60.61 12.67 45.88
CA PRO A 31 -61.97 13.13 45.67
C PRO A 31 -62.23 14.51 46.29
N ALA A 32 -62.72 15.39 45.44
CA ALA A 32 -63.53 16.52 45.84
C ALA A 32 -64.95 16.07 46.25
N ASN A 33 -65.53 16.85 47.17
CA ASN A 33 -66.96 17.12 47.37
C ASN A 33 -67.87 16.12 48.10
N ARG A 34 -68.36 16.58 49.26
CA ARG A 34 -69.78 16.67 49.72
C ARG A 34 -69.78 17.66 50.90
N SER A 35 -70.36 18.88 50.86
CA SER A 35 -71.74 19.29 50.60
C SER A 35 -72.77 18.52 51.45
N MET A 36 -73.15 19.07 52.61
CA MET A 36 -74.46 19.70 52.83
C MET A 36 -74.62 20.14 54.29
N ASP A 37 -75.32 21.27 54.42
CA ASP A 37 -76.00 21.82 55.59
C ASP A 37 -76.32 20.86 56.74
N GLN A 38 -76.04 21.32 57.97
CA GLN A 38 -77.12 21.52 58.95
C GLN A 38 -76.72 22.52 60.03
N ASN A 39 -77.34 23.70 59.95
CA ASN A 39 -77.51 24.63 61.05
C ASN A 39 -78.08 23.89 62.26
N HIS A 40 -77.30 23.75 63.33
CA HIS A 40 -77.82 23.56 64.68
C HIS A 40 -77.29 24.69 65.55
N HIS A 41 -78.13 25.70 65.73
CA HIS A 41 -78.10 26.58 66.89
C HIS A 41 -78.12 25.71 68.16
N PRO A 42 -77.12 25.79 69.03
CA PRO A 42 -77.34 25.51 70.43
C PRO A 42 -77.95 26.77 71.04
N THR A 43 -79.21 26.63 71.42
CA THR A 43 -79.90 27.46 72.41
C THR A 43 -78.92 27.91 73.49
N ILE A 44 -78.74 29.22 73.63
CA ILE A 44 -78.09 29.86 74.78
C ILE A 44 -78.92 29.51 76.03
N PRO A 45 -78.37 28.81 77.04
CA PRO A 45 -78.90 28.92 78.38
C PRO A 45 -78.21 30.11 79.05
N ALA A 46 -79.03 30.91 79.71
CA ALA A 46 -78.63 32.03 80.53
C ALA A 46 -77.61 31.64 81.61
N ALA A 47 -76.65 32.54 81.82
CA ALA A 47 -75.98 32.98 83.06
C ALA A 47 -75.64 31.99 84.21
N ASP A 48 -74.44 32.25 84.77
CA ASP A 48 -73.88 31.88 86.09
C ASP A 48 -73.01 30.60 86.09
N GLU A 49 -71.74 30.57 86.52
CA GLU A 49 -70.88 31.41 87.39
C GLU A 49 -69.46 31.52 86.79
N PRO A 50 -68.61 32.50 87.17
CA PRO A 50 -67.19 32.45 86.81
C PRO A 50 -66.58 31.16 87.37
N PRO A 51 -65.84 30.38 86.57
CA PRO A 51 -65.26 29.12 87.05
C PRO A 51 -64.46 29.38 88.32
N SER A 52 -64.64 28.53 89.32
CA SER A 52 -63.87 28.61 90.57
C SER A 52 -62.39 28.70 90.23
N HIS A 53 -61.67 29.60 90.88
CA HIS A 53 -60.23 29.80 90.65
C HIS A 53 -59.48 28.46 90.70
N SER A 54 -59.90 27.54 91.58
CA SER A 54 -59.36 26.18 91.67
C SER A 54 -59.57 25.35 90.40
N ASP A 55 -60.74 25.43 89.77
CA ASP A 55 -61.06 24.70 88.54
C ASP A 55 -60.27 25.26 87.35
N MET A 56 -60.10 26.58 87.29
CA MET A 56 -59.20 27.21 86.32
C MET A 56 -57.75 26.72 86.47
N TRP A 57 -57.23 26.64 87.69
CA TRP A 57 -55.86 26.13 87.93
C TRP A 57 -55.71 24.66 87.58
N MET A 58 -56.69 23.82 87.94
CA MET A 58 -56.65 22.40 87.57
C MET A 58 -56.71 22.21 86.05
N THR A 59 -57.56 22.96 85.35
CA THR A 59 -57.64 22.91 83.89
C THR A 59 -56.34 23.38 83.23
N THR A 60 -55.70 24.42 83.80
CA THR A 60 -54.40 24.92 83.31
C THR A 60 -53.28 23.91 83.54
N LEU A 61 -53.28 23.19 84.67
CA LEU A 61 -52.30 22.13 84.94
C LEU A 61 -52.47 20.93 84.00
N VAL A 62 -53.71 20.51 83.74
CA VAL A 62 -54.00 19.45 82.76
C VAL A 62 -53.54 19.89 81.36
N LEU A 63 -53.87 21.11 80.93
CA LEU A 63 -53.41 21.64 79.65
C LEU A 63 -51.88 21.69 79.55
N ALA A 64 -51.19 22.12 80.61
CA ALA A 64 -49.73 22.15 80.64
C ALA A 64 -49.12 20.73 80.56
N GLN A 65 -49.78 19.74 81.18
CA GLN A 65 -49.38 18.34 81.10
C GLN A 65 -49.60 17.77 79.69
N ASP A 66 -50.77 18.01 79.08
CA ASP A 66 -51.07 17.57 77.71
C ASP A 66 -50.11 18.21 76.70
N MET A 67 -49.80 19.51 76.86
CA MET A 67 -48.81 20.20 76.03
C MET A 67 -47.41 19.61 76.19
N ALA A 68 -47.02 19.21 77.42
CA ALA A 68 -45.73 18.57 77.65
C ALA A 68 -45.65 17.18 77.01
N GLU A 69 -46.75 16.42 77.00
CA GLU A 69 -46.83 15.11 76.34
C GLU A 69 -46.75 15.25 74.82
N VAL A 70 -47.50 16.18 74.22
CA VAL A 70 -47.41 16.45 72.76
C VAL A 70 -46.00 16.89 72.35
N LEU A 71 -45.34 17.73 73.16
CA LEU A 71 -43.96 18.14 72.89
C LEU A 71 -42.98 16.97 73.01
N LYS A 72 -43.18 16.09 73.99
CA LYS A 72 -42.34 14.90 74.18
C LYS A 72 -42.53 13.91 73.01
N ASP A 73 -43.77 13.65 72.61
CA ASP A 73 -44.09 12.77 71.50
C ASP A 73 -43.54 13.32 70.17
N GLY A 74 -43.65 14.64 69.96
CA GLY A 74 -43.05 15.30 68.80
C GLY A 74 -41.53 15.15 68.74
N VAL A 75 -40.83 15.25 69.89
CA VAL A 75 -39.38 15.00 69.97
C VAL A 75 -39.05 13.53 69.73
N GLU A 76 -39.82 12.59 70.26
CA GLU A 76 -39.60 11.16 70.04
C GLU A 76 -39.82 10.77 68.56
N GLU A 77 -40.81 11.35 67.89
CA GLU A 77 -41.04 11.19 66.45
C GLU A 77 -39.87 11.76 65.62
N GLU A 78 -39.40 12.97 65.93
CA GLU A 78 -38.24 13.57 65.26
C GLU A 78 -36.97 12.72 65.42
N VAL A 79 -36.73 12.21 66.63
CA VAL A 79 -35.61 11.30 66.90
C VAL A 79 -35.77 9.98 66.12
N GLY A 80 -36.99 9.44 66.04
CA GLY A 80 -37.30 8.27 65.21
C GLY A 80 -36.99 8.49 63.73
N MET A 81 -37.48 9.59 63.15
CA MET A 81 -37.21 9.97 61.76
C MET A 81 -35.71 10.19 61.51
N MET A 82 -34.98 10.77 62.47
CA MET A 82 -33.53 10.96 62.37
C MET A 82 -32.79 9.61 62.30
N TYR A 83 -33.18 8.62 63.11
CA TYR A 83 -32.57 7.29 63.06
C TYR A 83 -32.88 6.58 61.74
N GLU A 84 -34.10 6.70 61.22
CA GLU A 84 -34.45 6.14 59.91
C GLU A 84 -33.65 6.81 58.79
N ALA A 85 -33.50 8.13 58.81
CA ALA A 85 -32.69 8.86 57.84
C ALA A 85 -31.20 8.46 57.92
N LEU A 86 -30.69 8.23 59.12
CA LEU A 86 -29.33 7.75 59.34
C LEU A 86 -29.15 6.32 58.79
N ASP A 87 -30.08 5.40 59.06
CA ASP A 87 -30.06 4.04 58.51
C ASP A 87 -30.13 4.03 56.97
N GLN A 88 -30.99 4.85 56.38
CA GLN A 88 -31.06 5.01 54.92
C GLN A 88 -29.74 5.53 54.34
N THR A 89 -29.09 6.46 55.05
CA THR A 89 -27.78 6.99 54.64
C THR A 89 -26.69 5.91 54.70
N PHE A 90 -26.68 5.08 55.76
CA PHE A 90 -25.77 3.92 55.84
C PHE A 90 -26.00 2.91 54.72
N LYS A 91 -27.26 2.53 54.47
CA LYS A 91 -27.63 1.63 53.37
C LYS A 91 -27.25 2.20 52.00
N TRP A 92 -27.38 3.51 51.81
CA TRP A 92 -26.98 4.16 50.56
C TRP A 92 -25.45 4.16 50.39
N ASN A 93 -24.71 4.45 51.46
CA ASN A 93 -23.24 4.40 51.46
C ASN A 93 -22.71 2.99 51.19
N GLU A 94 -23.35 1.95 51.74
CA GLU A 94 -22.96 0.56 51.49
C GLU A 94 -23.13 0.19 50.01
N ARG A 95 -24.31 0.49 49.44
CA ARG A 95 -24.58 0.28 48.01
C ARG A 95 -23.63 1.09 47.12
N ARG A 96 -23.22 2.28 47.56
CA ARG A 96 -22.23 3.09 46.85
C ARG A 96 -20.85 2.42 46.88
N ARG A 97 -20.42 1.90 48.03
CA ARG A 97 -19.15 1.19 48.18
C ARG A 97 -19.10 -0.04 47.28
N GLU A 98 -20.17 -0.84 47.29
CA GLU A 98 -20.29 -2.03 46.43
C GLU A 98 -20.19 -1.68 44.95
N ARG A 99 -20.87 -0.61 44.49
CA ARG A 99 -20.74 -0.15 43.09
C ARG A 99 -19.32 0.26 42.72
N VAL A 100 -18.61 0.93 43.63
CA VAL A 100 -17.22 1.34 43.40
C VAL A 100 -16.29 0.14 43.35
N GLU A 101 -16.46 -0.82 44.25
CA GLU A 101 -15.68 -2.06 44.26
C GLU A 101 -15.93 -2.90 43.00
N ASN A 102 -17.20 -3.03 42.59
CA ASN A 102 -17.55 -3.71 41.34
C ASN A 102 -16.93 -3.01 40.12
N ALA A 103 -16.99 -1.68 40.05
CA ALA A 103 -16.35 -0.91 38.98
C ALA A 103 -14.82 -1.08 38.99
N HIS A 104 -14.20 -1.15 40.18
CA HIS A 104 -12.77 -1.40 40.33
C HIS A 104 -12.38 -2.81 39.84
N ASN A 105 -13.15 -3.83 40.21
CA ASN A 105 -12.94 -5.21 39.76
C ASN A 105 -13.09 -5.33 38.24
N GLU A 106 -14.11 -4.67 37.66
CA GLU A 106 -14.28 -4.61 36.21
C GLU A 106 -13.12 -3.88 35.53
N LEU A 107 -12.62 -2.79 36.10
CA LEU A 107 -11.44 -2.11 35.59
C LEU A 107 -10.21 -3.04 35.59
N ILE A 108 -9.96 -3.78 36.67
CA ILE A 108 -8.87 -4.76 36.74
C ILE A 108 -9.06 -5.84 35.66
N ARG A 109 -10.28 -6.35 35.49
CA ARG A 109 -10.60 -7.38 34.48
C ARG A 109 -10.33 -6.87 33.08
N VAL A 110 -10.82 -5.69 32.73
CA VAL A 110 -10.60 -5.06 31.43
C VAL A 110 -9.11 -4.78 31.22
N ASN A 111 -8.40 -4.28 32.23
CA ASN A 111 -6.97 -4.01 32.14
C ASN A 111 -6.16 -5.29 31.84
N ARG A 112 -6.49 -6.41 32.49
CA ARG A 112 -5.89 -7.72 32.17
C ARG A 112 -6.18 -8.15 30.73
N GLN A 113 -7.39 -7.90 30.23
CA GLN A 113 -7.73 -8.20 28.83
C GLN A 113 -6.97 -7.32 27.84
N VAL A 114 -6.75 -6.04 28.17
CA VAL A 114 -5.95 -5.12 27.35
C VAL A 114 -4.51 -5.60 27.25
N GLU A 115 -3.87 -5.93 28.38
CA GLU A 115 -2.48 -6.44 28.37
C GLU A 115 -2.39 -7.78 27.62
N ALA A 116 -3.32 -8.71 27.83
CA ALA A 116 -3.33 -9.97 27.10
C ALA A 116 -3.48 -9.77 25.57
N LYS A 117 -4.31 -8.81 25.14
CA LYS A 117 -4.46 -8.48 23.71
C LYS A 117 -3.22 -7.78 23.15
N LYS A 118 -2.57 -6.93 23.93
CA LYS A 118 -1.32 -6.26 23.56
C LYS A 118 -0.20 -7.28 23.35
N ASP A 119 -0.04 -8.23 24.27
CA ASP A 119 0.92 -9.33 24.16
C ASP A 119 0.63 -10.21 22.92
N ALA A 120 -0.65 -10.53 22.67
CA ALA A 120 -1.04 -11.29 21.49
C ALA A 120 -0.71 -10.53 20.19
N LEU A 121 -0.95 -9.22 20.15
CA LEU A 121 -0.64 -8.37 19.01
C LEU A 121 0.87 -8.24 18.78
N GLU A 122 1.67 -8.13 19.84
CA GLU A 122 3.13 -8.11 19.74
C GLU A 122 3.68 -9.43 19.21
N LYS A 123 3.16 -10.57 19.70
CA LYS A 123 3.50 -11.90 19.17
C LYS A 123 3.11 -12.04 17.70
N MET A 124 1.94 -11.56 17.30
CA MET A 124 1.51 -11.57 15.89
C MET A 124 2.43 -10.71 15.01
N LYS A 125 2.82 -9.52 15.48
CA LYS A 125 3.77 -8.66 14.74
C LYS A 125 5.12 -9.35 14.57
N ALA A 126 5.69 -9.90 15.64
CA ALA A 126 6.95 -10.63 15.59
C ALA A 126 6.89 -11.81 14.60
N ASN A 127 5.81 -12.59 14.63
CA ASN A 127 5.61 -13.70 13.70
C ASN A 127 5.40 -13.23 12.24
N SER A 128 4.69 -12.13 12.03
CA SER A 128 4.48 -11.55 10.70
C SER A 128 5.80 -11.11 10.09
N THR A 129 6.63 -10.37 10.83
CA THR A 129 7.94 -9.92 10.37
C THR A 129 8.87 -11.10 10.13
N ALA A 130 8.86 -12.13 10.98
CA ALA A 130 9.66 -13.34 10.77
C ALA A 130 9.28 -14.05 9.45
N ARG A 131 7.98 -14.18 9.16
CA ARG A 131 7.49 -14.81 7.93
C ARG A 131 7.81 -13.98 6.68
N GLU A 132 7.67 -12.67 6.76
CA GLU A 132 8.01 -11.75 5.67
C GLU A 132 9.52 -11.81 5.35
N ASN A 133 10.37 -11.70 6.37
CA ASN A 133 11.82 -11.82 6.21
C ASN A 133 12.23 -13.19 5.64
N GLN A 134 11.55 -14.26 6.05
CA GLN A 134 11.82 -15.60 5.51
C GLN A 134 11.49 -15.68 4.01
N ALA A 135 10.38 -15.07 3.58
CA ALA A 135 10.02 -15.02 2.16
C ALA A 135 11.02 -14.19 1.34
N GLU A 136 11.50 -13.08 1.89
CA GLU A 136 12.53 -12.26 1.27
C GLU A 136 13.85 -13.02 1.11
N ILE A 137 14.30 -13.75 2.16
CA ILE A 137 15.50 -14.58 2.10
C ILE A 137 15.39 -15.61 0.97
N TYR A 138 14.27 -16.35 0.88
CA TYR A 138 14.08 -17.33 -0.20
C TYR A 138 14.10 -16.69 -1.59
N SER A 139 13.49 -15.51 -1.73
CA SER A 139 13.51 -14.77 -3.00
C SER A 139 14.93 -14.35 -3.39
N LEU A 140 15.72 -13.87 -2.42
CA LEU A 140 17.11 -13.49 -2.65
C LEU A 140 18.00 -14.69 -2.98
N GLU A 141 17.83 -15.80 -2.26
CA GLU A 141 18.54 -17.04 -2.53
C GLU A 141 18.25 -17.55 -3.95
N GLN A 142 16.97 -17.57 -4.35
CA GLN A 142 16.59 -17.97 -5.70
C GLN A 142 17.20 -17.04 -6.76
N SER A 143 17.14 -15.72 -6.56
CA SER A 143 17.78 -14.76 -7.46
C SER A 143 19.29 -14.99 -7.57
N ALA A 144 19.96 -15.28 -6.46
CA ALA A 144 21.40 -15.57 -6.45
C ALA A 144 21.72 -16.87 -7.21
N TYR A 145 20.90 -17.91 -7.10
CA TYR A 145 21.06 -19.13 -7.88
C TYR A 145 20.87 -18.91 -9.38
N GLU A 146 19.86 -18.11 -9.77
CA GLU A 146 19.62 -17.75 -11.16
C GLU A 146 20.78 -16.92 -11.74
N GLU A 147 21.32 -15.97 -10.97
CA GLU A 147 22.47 -15.18 -11.36
C GLU A 147 23.74 -16.04 -11.48
N ALA A 148 24.01 -16.93 -10.52
CA ALA A 148 25.14 -17.87 -10.59
C ALA A 148 25.04 -18.79 -11.81
N ARG A 149 23.82 -19.24 -12.16
CA ARG A 149 23.59 -20.01 -13.39
C ARG A 149 23.94 -19.19 -14.64
N LYS A 150 23.50 -17.93 -14.69
CA LYS A 150 23.81 -17.03 -15.81
C LYS A 150 25.31 -16.79 -15.96
N ILE A 151 26.04 -16.62 -14.85
CA ILE A 151 27.51 -16.51 -14.86
C ILE A 151 28.14 -17.76 -15.48
N LYS A 152 27.70 -18.95 -15.07
CA LYS A 152 28.20 -20.21 -15.64
C LYS A 152 27.93 -20.31 -17.14
N GLU A 153 26.77 -19.88 -17.61
CA GLU A 153 26.43 -19.85 -19.05
C GLU A 153 27.35 -18.88 -19.82
N LEU A 154 27.66 -17.72 -19.22
CA LEU A 154 28.62 -16.77 -19.79
C LEU A 154 30.03 -17.35 -19.84
N ASP A 155 30.48 -18.07 -18.82
CA ASP A 155 31.80 -18.72 -18.80
C ASP A 155 31.94 -19.75 -19.93
N VAL A 156 30.89 -20.54 -20.21
CA VAL A 156 30.88 -21.47 -21.34
C VAL A 156 31.00 -20.70 -22.66
N SER A 157 30.27 -19.59 -22.81
CA SER A 157 30.35 -18.73 -24.01
C SER A 157 31.75 -18.13 -24.20
N ILE A 158 32.34 -17.61 -23.13
CA ILE A 158 33.72 -17.07 -23.14
C ILE A 158 34.71 -18.16 -23.54
N GLY A 159 34.57 -19.38 -23.01
CA GLY A 159 35.39 -20.52 -23.38
C GLY A 159 35.31 -20.85 -24.87
N ALA A 160 34.09 -20.86 -25.43
CA ALA A 160 33.87 -21.10 -26.86
C ALA A 160 34.48 -20.00 -27.74
N ILE A 161 34.33 -18.73 -27.34
CA ILE A 161 34.92 -17.59 -28.06
C ILE A 161 36.45 -17.67 -28.00
N LYS A 162 37.04 -17.91 -26.82
CA LYS A 162 38.50 -18.06 -26.67
C LYS A 162 39.04 -19.16 -27.58
N ALA A 163 38.38 -20.32 -27.63
CA ALA A 163 38.78 -21.42 -28.52
C ALA A 163 38.75 -21.01 -30.00
N ARG A 164 37.71 -20.29 -30.44
CA ARG A 164 37.64 -19.75 -31.81
C ARG A 164 38.74 -18.73 -32.10
N THR A 165 39.01 -17.83 -31.16
CA THR A 165 40.07 -16.83 -31.30
C THR A 165 41.44 -17.51 -31.40
N THR A 166 41.73 -18.49 -30.56
CA THR A 166 42.99 -19.25 -30.64
C THR A 166 43.11 -19.99 -31.97
N LYS A 167 42.02 -20.58 -32.48
CA LYS A 167 42.02 -21.19 -33.81
C LYS A 167 42.35 -20.18 -34.90
N LEU A 168 41.68 -19.02 -34.92
CA LEU A 168 41.95 -17.97 -35.91
C LEU A 168 43.37 -17.42 -35.81
N GLN A 169 43.92 -17.29 -34.59
CA GLN A 169 45.32 -16.88 -34.39
C GLN A 169 46.29 -17.90 -34.96
N ASN A 170 46.02 -19.20 -34.78
CA ASN A 170 46.83 -20.27 -35.38
C ASN A 170 46.71 -20.25 -36.91
N ASP A 171 45.49 -20.18 -37.45
CA ASP A 171 45.25 -20.10 -38.90
C ASP A 171 45.99 -18.88 -39.51
N LEU A 172 45.98 -17.73 -38.83
CA LEU A 172 46.67 -16.52 -39.28
C LEU A 172 48.20 -16.71 -39.25
N GLY A 173 48.74 -17.31 -38.19
CA GLY A 173 50.16 -17.65 -38.11
C GLY A 173 50.61 -18.65 -39.18
N GLU A 174 49.76 -19.62 -39.52
CA GLU A 174 50.01 -20.55 -40.63
C GLU A 174 50.01 -19.81 -41.99
N LEU A 175 49.06 -18.90 -42.21
CA LEU A 175 49.02 -18.08 -43.43
C LEU A 175 50.22 -17.13 -43.55
N GLU A 176 50.68 -16.51 -42.45
CA GLU A 176 51.86 -15.64 -42.45
C GLU A 176 53.14 -16.41 -42.80
N GLN A 177 53.24 -17.67 -42.37
CA GLN A 177 54.37 -18.54 -42.73
C GLN A 177 54.25 -19.10 -44.16
N ALA A 178 53.03 -19.30 -44.65
CA ALA A 178 52.74 -19.69 -46.02
C ALA A 178 52.85 -18.48 -46.96
N GLU A 179 54.05 -17.95 -47.15
CA GLU A 179 54.33 -16.90 -48.13
C GLU A 179 54.23 -17.48 -49.56
N PRO A 180 53.16 -17.21 -50.35
CA PRO A 180 52.97 -17.86 -51.65
C PRO A 180 54.06 -17.47 -52.66
N THR A 181 54.68 -16.31 -52.44
CA THR A 181 55.70 -15.70 -53.29
C THR A 181 57.11 -16.27 -53.14
N ARG A 182 57.37 -17.13 -52.14
CA ARG A 182 58.69 -17.77 -51.95
C ARG A 182 58.79 -19.20 -52.50
N SER A 183 57.71 -19.76 -53.02
CA SER A 183 57.79 -21.01 -53.77
C SER A 183 58.56 -20.76 -55.07
N PRO A 184 59.67 -21.48 -55.36
CA PRO A 184 60.41 -21.34 -56.61
C PRO A 184 59.58 -21.74 -57.85
N ASP A 185 58.42 -22.37 -57.65
CA ASP A 185 57.47 -22.74 -58.70
C ASP A 185 56.34 -21.70 -58.89
N PHE A 186 56.28 -20.65 -58.06
CA PHE A 186 55.27 -19.59 -58.19
C PHE A 186 55.65 -18.59 -59.29
N VAL A 187 55.43 -18.99 -60.54
CA VAL A 187 55.49 -18.08 -61.68
C VAL A 187 54.19 -17.29 -61.73
N ILE A 188 54.23 -16.02 -61.33
CA ILE A 188 53.09 -15.12 -61.54
C ILE A 188 52.88 -14.99 -63.05
N GLY A 189 51.82 -15.63 -63.55
CA GLY A 189 51.44 -15.54 -64.95
C GLY A 189 51.26 -14.09 -65.38
N SER A 190 51.67 -13.76 -66.61
CA SER A 190 51.56 -12.40 -67.16
C SER A 190 50.14 -11.85 -67.12
N SER A 191 49.12 -12.71 -67.12
CA SER A 191 47.72 -12.35 -66.94
C SER A 191 47.41 -11.80 -65.54
N VAL A 192 47.97 -12.39 -64.48
CA VAL A 192 47.75 -11.94 -63.10
C VAL A 192 48.43 -10.60 -62.85
N LEU A 193 49.65 -10.41 -63.36
CA LEU A 193 50.35 -9.12 -63.32
C LEU A 193 49.59 -8.04 -64.10
N LYS A 194 49.08 -8.37 -65.29
CA LYS A 194 48.25 -7.44 -66.08
C LYS A 194 46.98 -7.06 -65.31
N THR A 195 46.26 -8.04 -64.75
CA THR A 195 45.04 -7.78 -63.98
C THR A 195 45.33 -6.91 -62.76
N LYS A 196 46.44 -7.16 -62.05
CA LYS A 196 46.87 -6.32 -60.93
C LYS A 196 47.20 -4.90 -61.39
N LEU A 197 47.95 -4.73 -62.47
CA LEU A 197 48.27 -3.42 -63.04
C LEU A 197 47.00 -2.65 -63.42
N TYR A 198 46.03 -3.31 -64.07
CA TYR A 198 44.74 -2.70 -64.39
C TYR A 198 43.96 -2.32 -63.13
N HIS A 199 43.94 -3.17 -62.11
CA HIS A 199 43.30 -2.86 -60.83
C HIS A 199 43.96 -1.68 -60.11
N ASP A 200 45.29 -1.61 -60.11
CA ASP A 200 46.07 -0.52 -59.51
C ASP A 200 45.89 0.79 -60.28
N LEU A 201 45.59 0.73 -61.58
CA LEU A 201 45.13 1.86 -62.39
C LEU A 201 43.63 2.16 -62.21
N GLY A 202 42.96 1.52 -61.26
CA GLY A 202 41.57 1.76 -60.91
C GLY A 202 40.53 1.00 -61.75
N PHE A 203 40.94 0.11 -62.66
CA PHE A 203 40.04 -0.71 -63.47
C PHE A 203 39.60 -1.96 -62.72
N VAL A 204 38.34 -1.99 -62.29
CA VAL A 204 37.74 -3.12 -61.59
C VAL A 204 36.65 -3.74 -62.45
N GLN A 205 36.82 -5.01 -62.82
CA GLN A 205 35.79 -5.76 -63.52
C GLN A 205 34.67 -6.14 -62.53
N VAL A 206 33.47 -5.60 -62.72
CA VAL A 206 32.32 -5.93 -61.87
C VAL A 206 31.59 -7.11 -62.49
N ARG A 207 31.80 -8.29 -61.91
CA ARG A 207 31.00 -9.47 -62.22
C ARG A 207 29.66 -9.37 -61.49
N SER A 208 28.55 -9.54 -62.22
CA SER A 208 27.23 -9.65 -61.60
C SER A 208 27.17 -10.96 -60.81
N ALA A 209 26.88 -10.90 -59.51
CA ALA A 209 26.79 -12.08 -58.64
C ALA A 209 25.63 -13.04 -58.99
N LEU A 210 24.74 -12.64 -59.89
CA LEU A 210 23.74 -13.51 -60.53
C LEU A 210 23.88 -13.39 -62.05
N GLN A 211 24.49 -14.40 -62.67
CA GLN A 211 24.31 -14.67 -64.10
C GLN A 211 23.89 -16.13 -64.22
N ASP A 212 22.59 -16.34 -64.33
CA ASP A 212 22.01 -17.55 -64.90
C ASP A 212 22.54 -17.73 -66.33
N ALA A 213 22.82 -18.97 -66.70
CA ALA A 213 23.54 -19.40 -67.90
C ALA A 213 22.93 -19.01 -69.26
N ASN A 214 21.87 -18.18 -69.32
CA ASN A 214 21.05 -17.96 -70.52
C ASN A 214 20.93 -16.50 -70.99
N HIS A 215 21.67 -15.54 -70.44
CA HIS A 215 21.72 -14.18 -71.00
C HIS A 215 23.16 -13.63 -71.09
N PRO A 216 23.75 -13.56 -72.30
CA PRO A 216 25.05 -12.95 -72.49
C PRO A 216 24.88 -11.43 -72.70
N GLU A 217 24.52 -10.70 -71.64
CA GLU A 217 24.65 -9.23 -71.62
C GLU A 217 25.88 -8.78 -70.81
N PRO A 218 26.63 -7.78 -71.29
CA PRO A 218 28.06 -7.67 -71.03
C PRO A 218 28.45 -7.14 -69.65
N GLU A 219 29.56 -7.71 -69.14
CA GLU A 219 30.36 -7.27 -67.99
C GLU A 219 30.56 -5.75 -67.99
N LYS A 220 30.18 -5.14 -66.87
CA LYS A 220 30.41 -3.73 -66.59
C LYS A 220 31.84 -3.58 -66.04
N MET A 221 32.61 -2.65 -66.59
CA MET A 221 33.91 -2.26 -66.06
C MET A 221 33.71 -1.02 -65.20
N PHE A 222 34.18 -1.06 -63.96
CA PHE A 222 34.22 0.10 -63.07
C PHE A 222 35.60 0.74 -63.18
N ILE A 223 35.63 2.06 -63.33
CA ILE A 223 36.85 2.85 -63.38
C ILE A 223 36.83 3.75 -62.17
N ARG A 224 37.79 3.54 -61.27
CA ARG A 224 37.99 4.33 -60.06
C ARG A 224 39.11 5.33 -60.31
N CYS A 225 38.80 6.63 -60.25
CA CYS A 225 39.82 7.67 -60.27
C CYS A 225 40.11 8.15 -58.86
N ASP A 226 41.34 7.91 -58.40
CA ASP A 226 41.74 8.19 -57.01
C ASP A 226 41.89 9.69 -56.72
N SER A 227 41.97 10.53 -57.76
CA SER A 227 42.08 11.98 -57.67
C SER A 227 40.75 12.71 -57.45
N ASN A 228 39.61 12.11 -57.80
CA ASN A 228 38.27 12.70 -57.62
C ASN A 228 37.20 11.61 -57.54
N CYS A 229 36.58 11.41 -56.36
CA CYS A 229 35.55 10.38 -56.15
C CYS A 229 34.31 10.55 -57.06
N THR A 230 34.05 11.76 -57.57
CA THR A 230 32.95 12.06 -58.51
C THR A 230 33.25 11.65 -59.96
N ALA A 231 34.50 11.31 -60.29
CA ALA A 231 34.92 10.88 -61.62
C ALA A 231 34.83 9.35 -61.83
N SER A 232 34.50 8.58 -60.78
CA SER A 232 34.37 7.13 -60.89
C SER A 232 33.15 6.77 -61.75
N ARG A 233 33.34 5.90 -62.75
CA ARG A 233 32.30 5.58 -63.74
C ARG A 233 32.18 4.08 -63.98
N VAL A 234 30.95 3.63 -64.19
CA VAL A 234 30.65 2.28 -64.65
C VAL A 234 30.48 2.33 -66.17
N VAL A 235 31.35 1.65 -66.91
CA VAL A 235 31.29 1.61 -68.36
C VAL A 235 30.98 0.20 -68.87
N ARG A 236 30.19 0.12 -69.94
CA ARG A 236 29.80 -1.16 -70.53
C ARG A 236 30.84 -1.60 -71.55
N LYS A 237 31.07 -2.92 -71.65
CA LYS A 237 31.91 -3.48 -72.70
C LYS A 237 31.40 -3.03 -74.08
N PRO A 238 32.28 -2.59 -74.98
CA PRO A 238 31.89 -2.08 -76.29
C PRO A 238 31.32 -3.24 -77.12
N LYS A 239 30.18 -2.99 -77.80
CA LYS A 239 29.52 -4.00 -78.67
C LYS A 239 30.02 -3.92 -80.12
N THR A 240 30.55 -2.77 -80.53
CA THR A 240 31.13 -2.54 -81.87
C THR A 240 32.51 -1.88 -81.79
N ASN A 241 33.28 -1.92 -82.89
CA ASN A 241 34.61 -1.28 -82.96
C ASN A 241 34.53 0.24 -82.79
N ARG A 242 33.45 0.87 -83.26
CA ARG A 242 33.21 2.31 -83.07
C ARG A 242 33.01 2.64 -81.59
N ASP A 243 32.21 1.83 -80.89
CA ASP A 243 32.00 1.97 -79.44
C ASP A 243 33.29 1.73 -78.67
N GLY A 244 34.14 0.81 -79.12
CA GLY A 244 35.44 0.52 -78.51
C GLY A 244 36.40 1.70 -78.62
N PHE A 245 36.42 2.39 -79.75
CA PHE A 245 37.23 3.60 -79.93
C PHE A 245 36.73 4.76 -79.07
N THR A 246 35.42 5.00 -79.05
CA THR A 246 34.81 6.03 -78.19
C THR A 246 35.08 5.73 -76.71
N LEU A 247 34.91 4.48 -76.29
CA LEU A 247 35.20 4.04 -74.94
C LEU A 247 36.68 4.22 -74.57
N ALA A 248 37.61 3.86 -75.46
CA ALA A 248 39.04 4.01 -75.18
C ALA A 248 39.43 5.48 -74.98
N ASN A 249 38.85 6.40 -75.76
CA ASN A 249 39.07 7.84 -75.56
C ASN A 249 38.45 8.33 -74.24
N GLU A 250 37.21 7.92 -73.92
CA GLU A 250 36.57 8.28 -72.65
C GLU A 250 37.34 7.75 -71.43
N ILE A 251 37.93 6.55 -71.53
CA ILE A 251 38.79 5.98 -70.51
C ILE A 251 40.05 6.82 -70.35
N TRP A 252 40.72 7.16 -71.46
CA TRP A 252 41.94 7.97 -71.43
C TRP A 252 41.67 9.37 -70.85
N ASP A 253 40.57 10.01 -71.24
CA ASP A 253 40.17 11.32 -70.69
C ASP A 253 39.82 11.26 -69.19
N ALA A 254 39.35 10.10 -68.70
CA ALA A 254 39.01 9.93 -67.29
C ALA A 254 40.25 9.74 -66.39
N ILE A 255 41.33 9.16 -66.93
CA ILE A 255 42.55 8.83 -66.18
C ILE A 255 43.71 9.83 -66.39
N SER A 256 43.64 10.68 -67.43
CA SER A 256 44.59 11.78 -67.68
C SER A 256 44.32 13.00 -66.80
#